data_AF-T2SR15-F1
#
_entry.id   AF-T2SR15-F1
#
_cell.length_a   1.000
_cell.length_b   1.000
_cell.length_c   1.000
_cell.angle_alpha   90.00
_cell.angle_beta   90.00
_cell.angle_gamma   90.00
#
_symmetry.space_group_name_H-M   'P 1'
#
loop_
_entity.id
_entity.type
_entity.pdbx_description
1 polymer ?
#
loop_
_entity_poly.entity_id
_entity_poly.type
_entity_poly.pdbx_seq_one_letter_code
_entity_poly.pdbx_strand_id
1 'polypeptide(L)'
;MLKTYHIALACVILAVVVLLFGGESLSLEEWQEVYLNVKNHFLHNEELSSLSVIILEIRLPRVILALLVGASLSGSGVVMQTIFRNPLVDPFLLGISSGAMLGVAMAIAVVESNI
;
A
#
# COMPACT_ATOMS: atom_id res chain seq x y z
N MET A 1 8.66 -15.13 -20.84
CA MET A 1 7.30 -15.16 -20.26
C MET A 1 7.26 -15.84 -18.89
N LEU A 2 7.80 -17.06 -18.68
CA LEU A 2 7.75 -17.73 -17.36
C LEU A 2 8.30 -16.90 -16.17
N LYS A 3 9.40 -16.15 -16.36
CA LYS A 3 10.01 -15.32 -15.29
C LYS A 3 9.09 -14.20 -14.75
N THR A 4 8.25 -13.63 -15.59
CA THR A 4 7.35 -12.52 -15.17
C THR A 4 6.23 -13.02 -14.26
N TYR A 5 5.75 -14.25 -14.49
CA TYR A 5 4.74 -14.88 -13.63
C TYR A 5 5.24 -15.11 -12.22
N HIS A 6 6.51 -15.49 -12.04
CA HIS A 6 7.08 -15.66 -10.70
C HIS A 6 7.11 -14.37 -9.88
N ILE A 7 7.39 -13.23 -10.52
CA ILE A 7 7.40 -11.93 -9.85
C ILE A 7 5.98 -11.52 -9.45
N ALA A 8 5.02 -11.64 -10.36
CA ALA A 8 3.62 -11.36 -10.06
C ALA A 8 3.09 -12.26 -8.94
N LEU A 9 3.41 -13.56 -8.99
CA LEU A 9 3.05 -14.53 -7.95
C LEU A 9 3.68 -14.15 -6.60
N ALA A 10 4.96 -13.78 -6.57
CA ALA A 10 5.64 -13.34 -5.35
C ALA A 10 5.00 -12.07 -4.77
N CYS A 11 4.60 -11.09 -5.59
CA CYS A 11 3.88 -9.90 -5.13
C CYS A 11 2.52 -10.24 -4.52
N VAL A 12 1.78 -11.16 -5.13
CA VAL A 12 0.48 -11.61 -4.59
C VAL A 12 0.67 -12.36 -3.27
N ILE A 13 1.62 -13.29 -3.20
CA ILE A 13 1.95 -14.00 -1.96
C ILE A 13 2.33 -13.01 -0.86
N LEU A 14 3.19 -12.04 -1.17
CA LEU A 14 3.59 -11.02 -0.22
C LEU A 14 2.41 -10.17 0.25
N ALA A 15 1.52 -9.75 -0.66
CA ALA A 15 0.32 -8.99 -0.29
C ALA A 15 -0.59 -9.78 0.65
N VAL A 16 -0.78 -11.09 0.39
CA VAL A 16 -1.53 -11.98 1.28
C VAL A 16 -0.85 -12.11 2.63
N VAL A 17 0.47 -12.32 2.67
CA VAL A 17 1.25 -12.37 3.92
C VAL A 17 1.08 -11.07 4.71
N VAL A 18 1.16 -9.89 4.09
CA VAL A 18 0.98 -8.61 4.79
C VAL A 18 -0.45 -8.45 5.34
N LEU A 19 -1.47 -8.96 4.66
CA LEU A 19 -2.84 -8.97 5.19
C LEU A 19 -3.00 -9.89 6.41
N LEU A 20 -2.34 -11.05 6.37
CA LEU A 20 -2.35 -12.03 7.46
C LEU A 20 -1.56 -11.54 8.68
N PHE A 21 -0.38 -10.96 8.46
CA PHE A 21 0.53 -10.45 9.49
C PHE A 21 0.38 -8.93 9.63
N GLY A 22 -0.69 -8.50 10.30
CA GLY A 22 -0.89 -7.10 10.71
C GLY A 22 -0.58 -6.87 12.19
N GLY A 23 -0.86 -5.65 12.68
CA GLY A 23 -0.53 -5.23 14.06
C GLY A 23 -1.13 -6.08 15.18
N GLU A 24 -2.18 -6.85 14.88
CA GLU A 24 -2.73 -7.88 15.75
C GLU A 24 -2.82 -9.21 14.97
N SER A 25 -2.28 -10.29 15.53
CA SER A 25 -2.40 -11.62 14.97
C SER A 25 -3.80 -12.16 15.23
N LEU A 26 -4.61 -12.28 14.18
CA LEU A 26 -5.96 -12.84 14.25
C LEU A 26 -5.88 -14.37 14.15
N SER A 27 -6.59 -15.04 15.04
CA SER A 27 -6.85 -16.47 15.05
C SER A 27 -7.73 -16.89 13.85
N LEU A 28 -7.80 -18.20 13.60
CA LEU A 28 -8.58 -18.75 12.48
C LEU A 28 -10.08 -18.45 12.61
N GLU A 29 -10.58 -18.36 13.84
CA GLU A 29 -12.00 -18.08 14.16
C GLU A 29 -12.34 -16.62 13.83
N GLU A 30 -11.48 -15.68 14.23
CA GLU A 30 -11.66 -14.25 13.92
C GLU A 30 -11.62 -13.97 12.41
N TRP A 31 -10.80 -14.70 11.64
CA TRP A 31 -10.81 -14.61 10.17
C TRP A 31 -12.13 -15.06 9.56
N GLN A 32 -12.77 -16.08 10.12
CA GLN A 32 -14.10 -16.51 9.69
C GLN A 32 -15.16 -15.47 10.03
N GLU A 33 -15.10 -14.88 11.22
CA GLU A 33 -15.99 -13.80 11.62
C GLU A 33 -15.87 -12.58 10.71
N VAL A 34 -14.63 -12.17 10.38
CA VAL A 34 -14.40 -11.06 9.46
C VAL A 34 -15.00 -11.37 8.10
N TYR A 35 -14.78 -12.57 7.56
CA TYR A 35 -15.34 -12.94 6.26
C TYR A 35 -16.86 -12.87 6.24
N LEU A 36 -17.52 -13.41 7.28
CA LEU A 36 -18.97 -13.40 7.39
C LEU A 36 -19.52 -11.98 7.60
N ASN A 37 -18.91 -11.19 8.48
CA ASN A 37 -19.31 -9.80 8.73
C ASN A 37 -19.14 -8.92 7.48
N VAL A 38 -18.02 -9.05 6.77
CA VAL A 38 -17.79 -8.30 5.53
C VAL A 38 -18.84 -8.71 4.48
N LYS A 39 -19.10 -10.01 4.33
CA LYS A 39 -20.13 -10.49 3.40
C LYS A 39 -21.53 -9.99 3.76
N ASN A 40 -21.89 -10.01 5.03
CA ASN A 40 -23.19 -9.54 5.52
C ASN A 40 -23.32 -8.02 5.44
N HIS A 41 -22.25 -7.27 5.69
CA HIS A 41 -22.20 -5.83 5.46
C HIS A 41 -22.49 -5.49 3.99
N PHE A 42 -21.83 -6.18 3.05
CA PHE A 42 -22.07 -5.95 1.62
C PHE A 42 -23.46 -6.41 1.13
N LEU A 43 -24.05 -7.45 1.72
CA LEU A 43 -25.35 -8.01 1.28
C LEU A 43 -26.57 -7.40 2.00
N HIS A 44 -26.43 -7.07 3.28
CA HIS A 44 -27.53 -6.70 4.18
C HIS A 44 -27.30 -5.35 4.89
N ASN A 45 -26.18 -4.65 4.63
CA ASN A 45 -25.82 -3.38 5.29
C ASN A 45 -25.77 -3.47 6.82
N GLU A 46 -25.35 -4.60 7.37
CA GLU A 46 -25.13 -4.76 8.82
C GLU A 46 -23.89 -3.99 9.29
N GLU A 47 -23.85 -3.58 10.56
CA GLU A 47 -22.70 -2.86 11.13
C GLU A 47 -21.44 -3.73 11.15
N LEU A 48 -20.30 -3.12 10.81
CA LEU A 48 -19.01 -3.81 10.81
C LEU A 48 -18.50 -3.99 12.24
N SER A 49 -18.19 -5.24 12.60
CA SER A 49 -17.46 -5.54 13.83
C SER A 49 -16.03 -4.94 13.80
N SER A 50 -15.47 -4.59 14.96
CA SER A 50 -14.18 -3.90 15.12
C SER A 50 -13.04 -4.55 14.32
N LEU A 51 -12.99 -5.89 14.29
CA LEU A 51 -12.00 -6.69 13.57
C LEU A 51 -12.08 -6.44 12.05
N SER A 52 -13.30 -6.32 11.54
CA SER A 52 -13.62 -6.12 10.13
C SER A 52 -13.25 -4.71 9.70
N VAL A 53 -13.51 -3.71 10.55
CA VAL A 53 -13.10 -2.31 10.35
C VAL A 53 -11.59 -2.20 10.23
N ILE A 54 -10.82 -2.82 11.13
CA ILE A 54 -9.35 -2.81 11.09
C ILE A 54 -8.84 -3.37 9.75
N ILE A 55 -9.43 -4.47 9.27
CA ILE A 55 -9.00 -5.06 8.00
C ILE A 55 -9.39 -4.17 6.81
N LEU A 56 -10.63 -3.67 6.75
CA LEU A 56 -11.13 -2.90 5.61
C LEU A 56 -10.60 -1.47 5.54
N GLU A 57 -10.47 -0.78 6.67
CA GLU A 57 -10.12 0.65 6.70
C GLU A 57 -8.63 0.90 6.94
N ILE A 58 -7.92 -0.06 7.55
CA ILE A 58 -6.50 0.13 7.90
C ILE A 58 -5.60 -0.77 7.06
N ARG A 59 -5.81 -2.10 7.10
CA ARG A 59 -4.89 -3.06 6.45
C ARG A 59 -5.03 -3.07 4.93
N LEU A 60 -6.26 -3.18 4.42
CA LEU A 60 -6.52 -3.27 2.99
C LEU A 60 -6.05 -2.02 2.24
N PRO A 61 -6.34 -0.77 2.69
CA PRO A 61 -5.88 0.43 2.01
C PRO A 61 -4.35 0.54 2.04
N ARG A 62 -3.71 0.16 3.15
CA ARG A 62 -2.24 0.17 3.28
C ARG A 62 -1.57 -0.80 2.30
N VAL A 63 -2.11 -2.01 2.12
CA VAL A 63 -1.58 -3.00 1.16
C VAL A 63 -1.75 -2.50 -0.28
N ILE A 64 -2.91 -1.94 -0.61
CA ILE A 64 -3.17 -1.36 -1.93
C ILE A 64 -2.18 -0.22 -2.19
N LEU A 65 -2.02 0.71 -1.24
CA LEU A 65 -1.06 1.80 -1.34
C LEU A 65 0.37 1.30 -1.52
N ALA A 66 0.81 0.30 -0.76
CA ALA A 66 2.15 -0.27 -0.90
C ALA A 66 2.40 -0.85 -2.31
N LEU A 67 1.42 -1.55 -2.87
CA LEU A 67 1.48 -2.08 -4.23
C LEU A 67 1.54 -0.96 -5.28
N LEU A 68 0.68 0.05 -5.15
CA LEU A 68 0.62 1.19 -6.07
C LEU A 68 1.90 2.02 -6.05
N VAL A 69 2.41 2.32 -4.86
CA VAL A 69 3.66 3.07 -4.67
C VAL A 69 4.85 2.26 -5.21
N GLY A 70 4.93 0.96 -4.90
CA GLY A 70 5.98 0.08 -5.40
C GLY A 70 5.98 -0.03 -6.94
N ALA A 71 4.81 -0.19 -7.55
CA ALA A 71 4.66 -0.23 -9.00
C ALA A 71 5.06 1.10 -9.65
N SER A 72 4.64 2.22 -9.06
CA SER A 72 4.98 3.57 -9.54
C SER A 72 6.48 3.84 -9.45
N LEU A 73 7.11 3.47 -8.34
CA LEU A 73 8.56 3.64 -8.13
C LEU A 73 9.36 2.76 -9.10
N SER A 74 8.96 1.50 -9.29
CA SER A 74 9.59 0.60 -10.27
C SER A 74 9.47 1.15 -11.69
N GLY A 75 8.28 1.62 -12.09
CA GLY A 75 8.06 2.24 -13.39
C GLY A 75 8.90 3.50 -13.59
N SER A 76 8.93 4.40 -12.61
CA SER A 76 9.76 5.60 -12.64
C SER A 76 11.25 5.26 -12.75
N GLY A 77 11.72 4.22 -12.04
CA GLY A 77 13.10 3.75 -12.11
C GLY A 77 13.48 3.26 -13.51
N VAL A 78 12.63 2.45 -14.14
CA VAL A 78 12.87 1.95 -15.51
C VAL A 78 12.90 3.11 -16.52
N VAL A 79 11.97 4.06 -16.43
CA VAL A 79 11.94 5.24 -17.30
C VAL A 79 13.23 6.06 -17.13
N MET A 80 13.66 6.29 -15.89
CA MET A 80 14.88 7.03 -15.59
C MET A 80 16.12 6.34 -16.15
N GLN A 81 16.28 5.05 -15.86
CA GLN A 81 17.39 4.26 -16.37
C GLN A 81 17.43 4.22 -17.91
N THR A 82 16.27 4.27 -18.57
CA THR A 82 16.14 4.32 -20.04
C THR A 82 16.57 5.67 -20.61
N ILE A 83 16.11 6.77 -20.03
CA ILE A 83 16.45 8.14 -20.49
C ILE A 83 17.97 8.37 -20.39
N PHE A 84 18.56 8.03 -19.25
CA PHE A 84 19.98 8.24 -19.00
C PHE A 84 20.86 7.12 -19.55
N ARG A 85 20.27 6.03 -20.05
CA ARG A 85 20.95 4.82 -20.53
C ARG A 85 21.98 4.31 -19.53
N ASN A 86 21.66 4.44 -18.25
CA ASN A 86 22.54 4.08 -17.15
C ASN A 86 21.73 3.34 -16.09
N PRO A 87 21.97 2.02 -15.90
CA PRO A 87 21.21 1.19 -14.98
C PRO A 87 21.43 1.54 -13.49
N LEU A 88 22.40 2.41 -13.18
CA LEU A 88 22.69 2.86 -11.82
C LEU A 88 21.98 4.18 -11.44
N VAL A 89 21.21 4.77 -12.36
CA VAL A 89 20.53 6.05 -12.11
C VAL A 89 19.30 5.83 -11.25
N ASP A 90 19.22 6.61 -10.17
CA ASP A 90 18.11 6.63 -9.23
C ASP A 90 17.12 7.78 -9.59
N PRO A 91 15.80 7.52 -9.66
CA PRO A 91 14.79 8.56 -9.88
C PRO A 91 14.81 9.72 -8.85
N PHE A 92 15.39 9.55 -7.67
CA PHE A 92 15.51 10.61 -6.66
C PHE A 92 16.48 11.74 -7.04
N LEU A 93 17.30 11.58 -8.08
CA LEU A 93 18.33 12.55 -8.49
C LEU A 93 17.80 13.84 -9.13
N LEU A 94 16.55 13.87 -9.60
CA LEU A 94 15.96 15.05 -10.25
C LEU A 94 15.40 16.10 -9.28
N GLY A 95 15.59 15.93 -7.97
CA GLY A 95 15.11 16.88 -6.95
C GLY A 95 13.59 16.82 -6.68
N ILE A 96 12.86 15.92 -7.35
CA ILE A 96 11.41 15.73 -7.17
C ILE A 96 11.08 15.37 -5.72
N SER A 97 11.89 14.52 -5.08
CA SER A 97 11.71 14.11 -3.68
C SER A 97 11.93 15.26 -2.70
N SER A 98 12.97 16.07 -2.90
CA SER A 98 13.23 17.27 -2.10
C SER A 98 12.12 18.31 -2.24
N GLY A 99 11.57 18.50 -3.44
CA GLY A 99 10.43 19.38 -3.67
C GLY A 99 9.15 18.88 -2.97
N ALA A 100 8.87 17.57 -3.03
CA ALA A 100 7.75 16.98 -2.33
C ALA A 100 7.87 17.12 -0.80
N MET A 101 9.07 16.87 -0.24
CA MET A 101 9.35 17.05 1.18
C MET A 101 9.18 18.51 1.63
N LEU A 102 9.66 19.48 0.84
CA LEU A 102 9.44 20.89 1.10
C LEU A 102 7.94 21.24 1.10
N GLY A 103 7.18 20.71 0.14
CA GLY A 103 5.73 20.87 0.08
C GLY A 103 5.03 20.35 1.34
N VAL A 104 5.39 19.16 1.80
CA VAL A 104 4.89 18.57 3.05
C VAL A 104 5.25 19.46 4.25
N ALA A 105 6.51 19.90 4.35
CA ALA A 105 6.96 20.75 5.45
C ALA A 105 6.19 22.08 5.49
N MET A 106 5.98 22.73 4.34
CA MET A 106 5.18 23.96 4.25
C MET A 106 3.72 23.72 4.63
N ALA A 107 3.11 22.63 4.15
CA ALA A 107 1.72 22.31 4.48
C ALA A 107 1.54 22.10 5.99
N ILE A 108 2.44 21.36 6.62
CA ILE A 108 2.42 21.15 8.08
C ILE A 108 2.59 22.48 8.81
N ALA A 109 3.58 23.31 8.42
CA ALA A 109 3.82 24.60 9.06
C ALA A 109 2.61 25.56 8.96
N VAL A 110 1.91 25.55 7.83
CA VAL A 110 0.69 26.36 7.64
C VAL A 110 -0.47 25.83 8.46
N VAL A 111 -0.64 24.51 8.54
CA VAL A 111 -1.71 23.90 9.36
C VAL A 111 -1.47 24.15 10.84
N GLU A 112 -0.23 23.95 11.32
CA GLU A 112 0.12 24.16 12.73
C GLU A 112 -0.04 25.63 13.15
N SER A 113 0.22 26.58 12.25
CA SER A 113 -0.02 28.00 12.54
C SER A 113 -1.50 28.41 12.60
N ASN A 114 -2.42 27.54 12.16
CA ASN A 114 -3.87 27.76 12.23
C ASN A 114 -4.55 27.06 13.42
N ILE A 115 -3.78 26.40 14.29
CA ILE A 115 -4.24 25.74 15.52
C ILE A 115 -3.73 26.55 16.71
#